data_AF-A0A817AQG5-F1
#
_entry.id   AF-A0A817AQG5-F1
#
_cell.length_a   1.000
_cell.length_b   1.000
_cell.length_c   1.000
_cell.angle_alpha   90.00
_cell.angle_beta   90.00
_cell.angle_gamma   90.00
#
_symmetry.space_group_name_H-M   'P 1'
#
loop_
_entity.id
_entity.type
_entity.pdbx_description
1 polymer ?
#
loop_
_entity_poly.entity_id
_entity_poly.type
_entity_poly.pdbx_seq_one_letter_code
_entity_poly.pdbx_strand_id
1 'polypeptide(L)'
;MASSLQNTDKLIKQCEQLSQLVSNFNKTIEETIAIASNDMNLLLTSIKQNIEDTTNTMVNDFNEWEHLRRNLSKTQVRGKVLLDIGGRHFSTTVDTLTNEKNTFFTALFSKNWQLEKDNEGRIFIDRNGDLFVEILEFMRNPNEFILPEDRLRRRLINEAKFYKLKSFLEVLTEPERRKEEEEEQERERQRKAQLFADDTLLTIEQMQKLDELYGKPDQKWKLIYKATRDGFECSNFHRLCDNQGPTIVIIRSSDGYLFGGYAAQSWNSAGNYTNAPNSFLFLLTNANGSQPTKFPYNNNGCGLYGNNAYGPTFGGGHDLHVCDKSNTTNNSYCNMPHSYANLLGLGQATFTGSRNFQTTEIEVFKLSE
;
A
#
# COMPACT_ATOMS: atom_id res chain seq x y z
N MET A 1 49.43 -12.85 47.50
CA MET A 1 48.27 -13.78 47.64
C MET A 1 47.00 -13.08 48.10
N ALA A 2 47.01 -12.29 49.19
CA ALA A 2 45.80 -11.66 49.72
C ALA A 2 45.05 -10.70 48.75
N SER A 3 45.73 -9.86 47.96
CA SER A 3 45.04 -8.94 47.03
C SER A 3 44.45 -9.62 45.78
N SER A 4 44.99 -10.77 45.37
CA SER A 4 44.46 -11.58 44.28
C SER A 4 43.14 -12.25 44.65
N LEU A 5 43.04 -12.74 45.90
CA LEU A 5 41.83 -13.36 46.47
C LEU A 5 40.70 -12.33 46.65
N GLN A 6 41.04 -11.11 47.08
CA GLN A 6 40.08 -10.02 47.23
C GLN A 6 39.48 -9.55 45.89
N ASN A 7 40.26 -9.65 44.80
CA ASN A 7 39.82 -9.28 43.46
C ASN A 7 38.91 -10.37 42.84
N THR A 8 39.18 -11.65 43.11
CA THR A 8 38.32 -12.77 42.69
C THR A 8 36.96 -12.74 43.38
N ASP A 9 36.88 -12.43 44.68
CA ASP A 9 35.59 -12.32 45.40
C ASP A 9 34.71 -11.18 44.86
N LYS A 10 35.34 -10.07 44.42
CA LYS A 10 34.64 -8.95 43.81
C LYS A 10 34.03 -9.32 42.45
N LEU A 11 34.79 -10.05 41.64
CA LEU A 11 34.34 -10.57 40.34
C LEU A 11 33.18 -11.56 40.50
N ILE A 12 33.25 -12.46 41.48
CA ILE A 12 32.17 -13.41 41.78
C ILE A 12 30.87 -12.68 42.14
N LYS A 13 30.94 -11.69 43.04
CA LYS A 13 29.77 -10.87 43.40
C LYS A 13 29.18 -10.10 42.20
N GLN A 14 30.02 -9.61 41.29
CA GLN A 14 29.55 -8.94 40.07
C GLN A 14 28.85 -9.92 39.12
N CYS A 15 29.36 -11.14 38.97
CA CYS A 15 28.71 -12.19 38.18
C CYS A 15 27.37 -12.62 38.78
N GLU A 16 27.26 -12.73 40.11
CA GLU A 16 26.00 -13.01 40.79
C GLU A 16 24.97 -11.90 40.57
N GLN A 17 25.37 -10.64 40.67
CA GLN A 17 24.52 -9.48 40.39
C GLN A 17 24.03 -9.46 38.93
N LEU A 18 24.91 -9.73 37.97
CA LEU A 18 24.55 -9.83 36.55
C LEU A 18 23.58 -10.97 36.28
N SER A 19 23.78 -12.12 36.93
CA SER A 19 22.90 -13.29 36.78
C SER A 19 21.50 -12.99 37.33
N GLN A 20 21.41 -12.30 38.46
CA GLN A 20 20.13 -11.87 39.03
C GLN A 20 19.44 -10.84 38.12
N LEU A 21 20.20 -9.92 37.51
CA LEU A 21 19.66 -8.92 36.59
C LEU A 21 19.08 -9.57 35.32
N VAL A 22 19.80 -10.53 34.73
CA VAL A 22 19.33 -11.29 33.56
C VAL A 22 18.08 -12.09 33.89
N SER A 23 18.04 -12.73 35.07
CA SER A 23 16.87 -13.47 35.53
C SER A 23 15.63 -12.55 35.67
N ASN A 24 15.79 -11.39 36.29
CA ASN A 24 14.71 -10.42 36.44
C ASN A 24 14.23 -9.89 35.07
N PHE A 25 15.15 -9.61 34.15
CA PHE A 25 14.82 -9.12 32.81
C PHE A 25 14.02 -10.17 32.00
N ASN A 26 14.45 -11.43 32.04
CA ASN A 26 13.73 -12.53 31.37
C ASN A 26 12.30 -12.68 31.92
N LYS A 27 12.13 -12.58 33.24
CA LYS A 27 10.82 -12.64 33.88
C LYS A 27 9.90 -11.51 33.40
N THR A 28 10.42 -10.27 33.30
CA THR A 28 9.65 -9.13 32.78
C THR A 28 9.26 -9.32 31.32
N ILE A 29 10.13 -9.91 30.50
CA ILE A 29 9.79 -10.24 29.10
C ILE A 29 8.64 -11.26 29.06
N GLU A 30 8.73 -12.34 29.83
CA GLU A 30 7.69 -13.38 29.86
C GLU A 30 6.34 -12.82 30.32
N GLU A 31 6.32 -11.99 31.37
CA GLU A 31 5.13 -11.31 31.86
C GLU A 31 4.53 -10.38 30.78
N THR A 32 5.37 -9.62 30.07
CA THR A 32 4.93 -8.71 29.01
C THR A 32 4.34 -9.46 27.81
N ILE A 33 4.98 -10.56 27.39
CA ILE A 33 4.48 -11.42 26.30
C ILE A 33 3.14 -12.05 26.69
N ALA A 34 2.98 -12.49 27.94
CA ALA A 34 1.74 -13.07 28.44
C ALA A 34 0.58 -12.06 28.41
N ILE A 35 0.83 -10.82 28.86
CA ILE A 35 -0.16 -9.73 28.81
C ILE A 35 -0.57 -9.43 27.36
N ALA A 36 0.40 -9.23 26.47
CA ALA A 36 0.13 -8.94 25.07
C ALA A 36 -0.67 -10.06 24.38
N SER A 37 -0.35 -11.32 24.70
CA SER A 37 -1.09 -12.48 24.17
C SER A 37 -2.53 -12.52 24.67
N ASN A 38 -2.76 -12.18 25.95
CA ASN A 38 -4.09 -12.13 26.52
C ASN A 38 -4.94 -11.02 25.88
N ASP A 39 -4.39 -9.82 25.73
CA ASP A 39 -5.06 -8.68 25.10
C ASP A 39 -5.42 -8.98 23.64
N MET A 40 -4.50 -9.62 22.90
CA MET A 40 -4.76 -10.05 21.53
C MET A 40 -5.91 -11.05 21.46
N ASN A 41 -5.98 -12.03 22.38
CA ASN A 41 -7.06 -13.00 22.42
C ASN A 41 -8.42 -12.37 22.75
N LEU A 42 -8.46 -11.37 23.65
CA LEU A 42 -9.68 -10.62 23.96
C LEU A 42 -10.19 -9.82 22.76
N LEU A 43 -9.27 -9.18 22.02
CA LEU A 43 -9.59 -8.46 20.80
C LEU A 43 -10.14 -9.41 19.72
N LEU A 44 -9.50 -10.56 19.54
CA LEU A 44 -9.88 -11.57 18.56
C LEU A 44 -11.26 -12.16 18.86
N THR A 45 -11.58 -12.36 20.14
CA THR A 45 -12.91 -12.79 20.59
C THR A 45 -13.97 -11.75 20.30
N SER A 46 -13.68 -10.47 20.57
CA SER A 46 -14.61 -9.36 20.32
C SER A 46 -14.90 -9.17 18.82
N ILE A 47 -13.88 -9.29 17.98
CA ILE A 47 -14.02 -9.23 16.51
C ILE A 47 -14.90 -10.38 16.01
N LYS A 48 -14.66 -11.60 16.49
CA LYS A 48 -15.47 -12.78 16.11
C LYS A 48 -16.94 -12.58 16.45
N GLN A 49 -17.24 -12.10 17.65
CA GLN A 49 -18.62 -11.85 18.08
C GLN A 49 -19.31 -10.82 17.19
N ASN A 50 -18.64 -9.70 16.87
CA ASN A 50 -19.21 -8.66 16.02
C ASN A 50 -19.50 -9.16 14.59
N ILE A 51 -18.60 -9.98 14.03
CA ILE A 51 -18.83 -10.62 12.73
C ILE A 51 -20.06 -11.53 12.79
N GLU A 52 -20.19 -12.34 13.85
CA GLU A 52 -21.31 -13.26 14.01
C GLU A 52 -22.64 -12.50 14.16
N ASP A 53 -22.69 -11.46 15.00
CA ASP A 53 -23.88 -10.61 15.19
C ASP A 53 -24.31 -9.91 13.89
N THR A 54 -23.33 -9.38 13.14
CA THR A 54 -23.57 -8.76 11.83
C THR A 54 -24.11 -9.77 10.83
N THR A 55 -23.52 -10.97 10.79
CA THR A 55 -23.96 -12.04 9.89
C THR A 55 -25.38 -12.49 10.21
N ASN A 56 -25.72 -12.64 11.49
CA ASN A 56 -27.05 -13.03 11.93
C ASN A 56 -28.11 -11.98 11.59
N THR A 57 -27.78 -10.70 11.71
CA THR A 57 -28.68 -9.60 11.30
C THR A 57 -28.95 -9.65 9.80
N MET A 58 -27.91 -9.82 8.98
CA MET A 58 -28.06 -9.93 7.51
C MET A 58 -28.91 -11.13 7.10
N VAL A 59 -28.76 -12.28 7.76
CA VAL A 59 -29.56 -13.48 7.47
C VAL A 59 -31.02 -13.28 7.84
N ASN A 60 -31.31 -12.64 8.97
CA ASN A 60 -32.68 -12.35 9.39
C ASN A 60 -33.36 -11.39 8.41
N ASP A 61 -32.70 -10.30 8.04
CA ASP A 61 -33.22 -9.34 7.06
C ASP A 61 -33.50 -10.01 5.70
N PHE A 62 -32.63 -10.92 5.27
CA PHE A 62 -32.82 -11.70 4.04
C PHE A 62 -34.06 -12.59 4.09
N ASN A 63 -34.25 -13.30 5.20
CA ASN A 63 -35.40 -14.19 5.39
C ASN A 63 -36.72 -13.41 5.45
N GLU A 64 -36.75 -12.30 6.19
CA GLU A 64 -37.93 -11.41 6.22
C GLU A 64 -38.29 -10.90 4.82
N TRP A 65 -37.28 -10.53 4.02
CA TRP A 65 -37.47 -10.08 2.65
C TRP A 65 -38.03 -11.15 1.72
N GLU A 66 -37.51 -12.38 1.77
CA GLU A 66 -38.04 -13.51 1.01
C GLU A 66 -39.49 -13.83 1.40
N HIS A 67 -39.83 -13.70 2.68
CA HIS A 67 -41.21 -13.83 3.15
C HIS A 67 -42.12 -12.71 2.61
N LEU A 68 -41.66 -11.46 2.56
CA LEU A 68 -42.41 -10.34 2.00
C LEU A 68 -42.65 -10.54 0.50
N ARG A 69 -41.61 -10.88 -0.25
CA ARG A 69 -41.66 -11.16 -1.69
C ARG A 69 -42.64 -12.29 -2.02
N ARG A 70 -42.62 -13.38 -1.24
CA ARG A 70 -43.52 -14.52 -1.43
C ARG A 70 -44.97 -14.21 -1.08
N ASN A 71 -45.23 -13.25 -0.20
CA ASN A 71 -46.58 -12.78 0.10
C ASN A 71 -47.12 -11.83 -0.98
N LEU A 72 -46.25 -10.98 -1.53
CA LEU A 72 -46.54 -10.12 -2.68
C LEU A 72 -46.83 -10.96 -3.94
N SER A 73 -46.15 -12.11 -4.13
CA SER A 73 -46.39 -12.99 -5.28
C SER A 73 -47.68 -13.83 -5.17
N LYS A 74 -48.24 -14.01 -3.97
CA LYS A 74 -49.46 -14.81 -3.72
C LYS A 74 -50.76 -14.01 -3.89
N THR A 75 -50.69 -12.69 -3.88
CA THR A 75 -51.82 -11.82 -4.21
C THR A 75 -51.86 -11.66 -5.72
N GLN A 76 -52.87 -12.23 -6.36
CA GLN A 76 -52.98 -12.32 -7.81
C GLN A 76 -53.40 -10.98 -8.44
N VAL A 77 -52.53 -9.97 -8.38
CA VAL A 77 -52.42 -8.87 -9.34
C VAL A 77 -50.93 -8.50 -9.41
N ARG A 78 -50.34 -8.47 -10.62
CA ARG A 78 -49.01 -7.88 -10.89
C ARG A 78 -49.07 -6.36 -10.63
N GLY A 79 -49.24 -5.98 -9.37
CA GLY A 79 -49.97 -4.81 -8.88
C GLY A 79 -49.42 -3.48 -9.35
N LYS A 80 -50.14 -2.87 -10.28
CA LYS A 80 -49.98 -1.46 -10.64
C LYS A 80 -50.11 -0.61 -9.36
N VAL A 81 -49.12 0.25 -9.11
CA VAL A 81 -49.13 1.22 -8.02
C VAL A 81 -49.32 2.60 -8.62
N LEU A 82 -50.22 3.37 -8.01
CA LEU A 82 -50.41 4.76 -8.31
C LEU A 82 -49.72 5.61 -7.23
N LEU A 83 -48.95 6.60 -7.64
CA LEU A 83 -48.20 7.50 -6.76
C LEU A 83 -48.62 8.94 -7.03
N ASP A 84 -48.67 9.74 -5.98
CA ASP A 84 -48.70 11.21 -6.05
C ASP A 84 -47.40 11.74 -5.46
N ILE A 85 -46.53 12.30 -6.31
CA ILE A 85 -45.23 12.84 -5.91
C ILE A 85 -45.29 14.37 -5.98
N GLY A 86 -45.59 15.01 -4.84
CA GLY A 86 -45.70 16.47 -4.74
C GLY A 86 -46.73 17.09 -5.69
N GLY A 87 -47.85 16.39 -5.95
CA GLY A 87 -48.92 16.81 -6.85
C GLY A 87 -48.82 16.27 -8.27
N ARG A 88 -47.74 15.55 -8.64
CA ARG A 88 -47.63 14.86 -9.92
C ARG A 88 -47.98 13.38 -9.79
N HIS A 89 -48.90 12.92 -10.63
CA HIS A 89 -49.36 11.55 -10.60
C HIS A 89 -48.50 10.62 -11.48
N PHE A 90 -48.14 9.47 -10.92
CA PHE A 90 -47.39 8.41 -11.61
C PHE A 90 -48.10 7.07 -11.49
N SER A 91 -47.80 6.20 -12.44
CA SER A 91 -48.20 4.80 -12.41
C SER A 91 -46.99 3.93 -12.74
N THR A 92 -46.76 2.90 -11.94
CA THR A 92 -45.68 1.93 -12.15
C THR A 92 -46.03 0.58 -11.50
N THR A 93 -45.09 -0.34 -11.37
CA THR A 93 -45.26 -1.61 -10.65
C THR A 93 -44.47 -1.59 -9.34
N VAL A 94 -44.90 -2.42 -8.38
CA VAL A 94 -44.10 -2.68 -7.16
C VAL A 94 -42.69 -3.15 -7.54
N ASP A 95 -42.58 -4.06 -8.51
CA ASP A 95 -41.30 -4.62 -8.96
C ASP A 95 -40.31 -3.55 -9.40
N THR A 96 -40.75 -2.55 -10.19
CA THR A 96 -39.90 -1.42 -10.57
C THR A 96 -39.43 -0.64 -9.35
N LEU A 97 -40.34 -0.37 -8.40
CA LEU A 97 -40.02 0.40 -7.20
C LEU A 97 -39.10 -0.37 -6.22
N THR A 98 -39.17 -1.70 -6.21
CA THR A 98 -38.44 -2.57 -5.29
C THR A 98 -37.29 -3.34 -5.96
N ASN A 99 -36.87 -2.92 -7.16
CA ASN A 99 -35.79 -3.58 -7.90
C ASN A 99 -34.45 -3.51 -7.14
N GLU A 100 -34.20 -2.38 -6.45
CA GLU A 100 -33.06 -2.20 -5.55
C GLU A 100 -33.48 -2.40 -4.09
N LYS A 101 -32.65 -3.13 -3.32
CA LYS A 101 -32.86 -3.42 -1.89
C LYS A 101 -32.46 -2.24 -1.00
N ASN A 102 -33.00 -2.20 0.21
CA ASN A 102 -32.66 -1.21 1.25
C ASN A 102 -32.93 0.25 0.86
N THR A 103 -33.91 0.44 -0.03
CA THR A 103 -34.37 1.74 -0.51
C THR A 103 -35.60 2.21 0.27
N PHE A 104 -35.92 3.51 0.15
CA PHE A 104 -37.18 4.07 0.63
C PHE A 104 -38.39 3.27 0.16
N PHE A 105 -38.41 2.86 -1.11
CA PHE A 105 -39.52 2.11 -1.70
C PHE A 105 -39.66 0.71 -1.13
N THR A 106 -38.55 0.01 -0.89
CA THR A 106 -38.63 -1.31 -0.22
C THR A 106 -39.15 -1.20 1.20
N ALA A 107 -38.82 -0.13 1.92
CA ALA A 107 -39.40 0.15 3.24
C ALA A 107 -40.88 0.52 3.15
N LEU A 108 -41.27 1.30 2.14
CA LEU A 108 -42.66 1.73 1.90
C LEU A 108 -43.62 0.54 1.74
N PHE A 109 -43.18 -0.53 1.07
CA PHE A 109 -43.97 -1.74 0.87
C PHE A 109 -43.77 -2.82 1.95
N SER A 110 -43.01 -2.53 3.01
CA SER A 110 -42.89 -3.41 4.17
C SER A 110 -44.14 -3.33 5.07
N LYS A 111 -44.43 -4.39 5.84
CA LYS A 111 -45.67 -4.56 6.64
C LYS A 111 -45.92 -3.50 7.74
N ASN A 112 -45.03 -2.52 7.91
CA ASN A 112 -45.05 -1.59 9.04
C ASN A 112 -45.55 -0.18 8.69
N TRP A 113 -45.97 0.09 7.45
CA TRP A 113 -46.46 1.41 7.04
C TRP A 113 -47.98 1.38 6.83
N GLN A 114 -48.72 2.10 7.69
CA GLN A 114 -50.12 2.43 7.42
C GLN A 114 -50.15 3.53 6.35
N LEU A 115 -50.16 3.11 5.09
CA LEU A 115 -50.18 4.04 3.95
C LEU A 115 -51.59 4.61 3.79
N GLU A 116 -51.76 5.88 4.14
CA GLU A 116 -52.93 6.65 3.74
C GLU A 116 -52.92 6.80 2.22
N LYS A 117 -54.04 6.42 1.60
CA LYS A 117 -54.26 6.54 0.16
C LYS A 117 -55.37 7.54 -0.08
N ASP A 118 -55.28 8.26 -1.19
CA ASP A 118 -56.38 9.10 -1.63
C ASP A 118 -57.59 8.27 -2.12
N ASN A 119 -58.67 8.95 -2.49
CA ASN A 119 -59.90 8.32 -3.00
C ASN A 119 -59.68 7.49 -4.29
N GLU A 120 -58.57 7.70 -4.99
CA GLU A 120 -58.19 6.98 -6.21
C GLU A 120 -57.14 5.88 -5.93
N GLY A 121 -56.75 5.68 -4.67
CA GLY A 121 -55.78 4.66 -4.26
C GLY A 121 -54.31 5.05 -4.44
N ARG A 122 -54.01 6.34 -4.65
CA ARG A 122 -52.65 6.87 -4.81
C ARG A 122 -51.93 6.98 -3.48
N ILE A 123 -50.65 6.61 -3.47
CA ILE A 123 -49.75 6.81 -2.32
C ILE A 123 -49.08 8.17 -2.48
N PHE A 124 -49.26 9.07 -1.51
CA PHE A 124 -48.63 10.38 -1.51
C PHE A 124 -47.19 10.33 -0.99
N ILE A 125 -46.28 11.02 -1.68
CA ILE A 125 -44.90 11.22 -1.30
C ILE A 125 -44.58 12.71 -1.51
N ASP A 126 -44.26 13.41 -0.42
CA ASP A 126 -43.97 14.84 -0.45
C ASP A 126 -42.56 15.14 -1.00
N ARG A 127 -42.38 14.95 -2.31
CA ARG A 127 -41.12 15.13 -3.04
C ARG A 127 -41.35 15.77 -4.40
N ASN A 128 -40.25 16.10 -5.08
CA ASN A 128 -40.33 16.78 -6.37
C ASN A 128 -40.70 15.80 -7.50
N GLY A 129 -41.95 15.87 -7.97
CA GLY A 129 -42.43 15.04 -9.07
C GLY A 129 -41.70 15.25 -10.40
N ASP A 130 -41.15 16.44 -10.67
CA ASP A 130 -40.39 16.67 -11.91
C ASP A 130 -39.10 15.87 -11.97
N LEU A 131 -38.41 15.79 -10.84
CA LEU A 131 -37.20 14.98 -10.70
C LEU A 131 -37.50 13.49 -10.63
N PHE A 132 -38.69 13.13 -10.13
CA PHE A 132 -39.12 11.73 -10.04
C PHE A 132 -39.28 11.06 -11.41
N VAL A 133 -39.49 11.83 -12.48
CA VAL A 133 -39.52 11.30 -13.85
C VAL A 133 -38.20 10.58 -14.18
N GLU A 134 -37.07 11.23 -13.94
CA GLU A 134 -35.73 10.70 -14.21
C GLU A 134 -35.41 9.50 -13.32
N ILE A 135 -35.81 9.58 -12.04
CA ILE A 135 -35.63 8.50 -11.08
C ILE A 135 -36.40 7.26 -11.53
N LEU A 136 -37.66 7.44 -11.91
CA LEU A 136 -38.50 6.34 -12.34
C LEU A 136 -37.99 5.73 -13.66
N GLU A 137 -37.44 6.55 -14.55
CA GLU A 137 -36.84 6.06 -15.80
C GLU A 137 -35.56 5.25 -15.54
N PHE A 138 -34.69 5.71 -14.64
CA PHE A 138 -33.56 4.93 -14.16
C PHE A 138 -33.99 3.59 -13.54
N MET A 139 -35.02 3.60 -12.69
CA MET A 139 -35.52 2.37 -12.03
C MET A 139 -36.10 1.35 -13.01
N ARG A 140 -36.58 1.81 -14.18
CA ARG A 140 -37.04 0.93 -15.27
C ARG A 140 -35.88 0.38 -16.08
N ASN A 141 -34.93 1.23 -16.47
CA ASN A 141 -33.87 0.92 -17.42
C ASN A 141 -32.50 1.43 -16.94
N PRO A 142 -31.90 0.84 -15.89
CA PRO A 142 -30.68 1.39 -15.28
C PRO A 142 -29.48 1.40 -16.23
N ASN A 143 -29.42 0.44 -17.16
CA ASN A 143 -28.31 0.30 -18.12
C ASN A 143 -28.37 1.29 -19.28
N GLU A 144 -29.53 1.91 -19.53
CA GLU A 144 -29.75 2.86 -20.63
C GLU A 144 -29.86 4.29 -20.13
N PHE A 145 -29.66 4.52 -18.83
CA PHE A 145 -29.77 5.85 -18.24
C PHE A 145 -28.67 6.77 -18.75
N ILE A 146 -29.09 7.89 -19.35
CA ILE A 146 -28.19 8.91 -19.86
C ILE A 146 -27.99 9.96 -18.77
N LEU A 147 -26.73 10.22 -18.42
CA LEU A 147 -26.35 11.23 -17.45
C LEU A 147 -26.84 12.63 -17.89
N PRO A 148 -27.65 13.31 -17.07
CA PRO A 148 -28.14 14.65 -17.40
C PRO A 148 -27.09 15.73 -17.11
N GLU A 149 -27.38 16.96 -17.55
CA GLU A 149 -26.55 18.14 -17.29
C GLU A 149 -26.31 18.39 -15.79
N ASP A 150 -25.19 19.03 -15.46
CA ASP A 150 -24.71 19.21 -14.08
C ASP A 150 -25.72 19.83 -13.11
N ARG A 151 -26.59 20.73 -13.59
CA ARG A 151 -27.63 21.35 -12.74
C ARG A 151 -28.72 20.35 -12.37
N LEU A 152 -29.21 19.59 -13.35
CA LEU A 152 -30.22 18.55 -13.12
C LEU A 152 -29.61 17.38 -12.33
N ARG A 153 -28.39 16.94 -12.68
CA ARG A 153 -27.65 15.89 -11.97
C ARG A 153 -27.54 16.17 -10.48
N ARG A 154 -27.11 17.39 -10.09
CA ARG A 154 -27.01 17.77 -8.67
C ARG A 154 -28.34 17.74 -7.92
N ARG A 155 -29.44 18.08 -8.60
CA ARG A 155 -30.78 17.98 -8.00
C ARG A 155 -31.21 16.51 -7.85
N LEU A 156 -30.92 15.67 -8.83
CA LEU A 156 -31.19 14.23 -8.78
C LEU A 156 -30.37 13.53 -7.69
N ILE A 157 -29.14 13.96 -7.42
CA ILE A 157 -28.33 13.43 -6.30
C ILE A 157 -29.08 13.60 -4.96
N ASN A 158 -29.75 14.73 -4.74
CA ASN A 158 -30.50 14.96 -3.50
C ASN A 158 -31.74 14.05 -3.40
N GLU A 159 -32.44 13.81 -4.51
CA GLU A 159 -33.55 12.87 -4.53
C GLU A 159 -33.07 11.42 -4.38
N ALA A 160 -32.00 11.02 -5.06
CA ALA A 160 -31.40 9.69 -4.94
C ALA A 160 -31.01 9.38 -3.48
N LYS A 161 -30.46 10.37 -2.76
CA LYS A 161 -30.18 10.29 -1.31
C LYS A 161 -31.47 10.12 -0.49
N PHE A 162 -32.52 10.88 -0.79
CA PHE A 162 -33.80 10.77 -0.09
C PHE A 162 -34.41 9.37 -0.27
N TYR A 163 -34.48 8.89 -1.51
CA TYR A 163 -35.02 7.56 -1.83
C TYR A 163 -34.07 6.40 -1.49
N LYS A 164 -32.84 6.71 -1.06
CA LYS A 164 -31.78 5.76 -0.76
C LYS A 164 -31.46 4.83 -1.94
N LEU A 165 -31.43 5.37 -3.16
CA LEU A 165 -31.08 4.64 -4.39
C LEU A 165 -29.57 4.70 -4.58
N LYS A 166 -28.86 3.69 -4.06
CA LYS A 166 -27.40 3.63 -4.08
C LYS A 166 -26.89 3.49 -5.51
N SER A 167 -27.49 2.59 -6.28
CA SER A 167 -27.11 2.36 -7.68
C SER A 167 -27.24 3.65 -8.52
N PHE A 168 -28.30 4.42 -8.29
CA PHE A 168 -28.51 5.68 -8.98
C PHE A 168 -27.50 6.75 -8.54
N LEU A 169 -27.22 6.82 -7.24
CA LEU A 169 -26.24 7.74 -6.69
C LEU A 169 -24.84 7.49 -7.29
N GLU A 170 -24.43 6.22 -7.38
CA GLU A 170 -23.15 5.81 -7.98
C GLU A 170 -23.02 6.36 -9.41
N VAL A 171 -24.05 6.14 -10.26
CA VAL A 171 -24.08 6.65 -11.64
C VAL A 171 -24.00 8.19 -11.69
N LEU A 172 -24.77 8.87 -10.83
CA LEU A 172 -24.81 10.34 -10.79
C LEU A 172 -23.51 10.98 -10.30
N THR A 173 -22.68 10.26 -9.54
CA THR A 173 -21.40 10.75 -8.98
C THR A 173 -20.16 10.27 -9.72
N GLU A 174 -20.34 9.40 -10.72
CA GLU A 174 -19.23 8.84 -11.51
C GLU A 174 -18.34 9.91 -12.17
N PRO A 175 -18.87 11.03 -12.73
CA PRO A 175 -18.02 12.09 -13.30
C PRO A 175 -17.12 12.77 -12.27
N GLU A 176 -17.61 13.04 -11.06
CA GLU A 176 -16.82 13.61 -9.97
C GLU A 176 -15.74 12.63 -9.50
N ARG A 177 -16.09 11.36 -9.30
CA ARG A 177 -15.16 10.32 -8.86
C ARG A 177 -13.99 10.15 -9.84
N ARG A 178 -14.27 10.14 -11.14
CA ARG A 178 -13.22 10.05 -12.18
C ARG A 178 -12.26 11.24 -12.15
N LYS A 179 -12.80 12.46 -11.99
CA LYS A 179 -11.95 13.66 -11.87
C LYS A 179 -11.07 13.60 -10.63
N GLU A 180 -11.61 13.18 -9.49
CA GLU A 180 -10.83 13.03 -8.25
C GLU A 180 -9.70 12.00 -8.42
N GLU A 181 -9.97 10.87 -9.09
CA GLU A 181 -8.98 9.84 -9.41
C GLU A 181 -7.89 10.34 -10.36
N GLU A 182 -8.26 11.05 -11.42
CA GLU A 182 -7.31 11.65 -12.37
C GLU A 182 -6.43 12.71 -11.69
N GLU A 183 -7.02 13.58 -10.87
CA GLU A 183 -6.29 14.59 -10.11
C GLU A 183 -5.34 13.96 -9.08
N GLU A 184 -5.75 12.86 -8.42
CA GLU A 184 -4.88 12.15 -7.49
C GLU A 184 -3.70 11.50 -8.21
N GLN A 185 -3.94 10.85 -9.35
CA GLN A 185 -2.87 10.27 -10.17
C GLN A 185 -1.88 11.34 -10.64
N GLU A 186 -2.36 12.52 -11.02
CA GLU A 186 -1.51 13.64 -11.42
C GLU A 186 -0.74 14.23 -10.23
N ARG A 187 -1.35 14.38 -9.05
CA ARG A 187 -0.67 14.78 -7.81
C ARG A 187 0.43 13.78 -7.43
N GLU A 188 0.13 12.49 -7.52
CA GLU A 188 1.09 11.41 -7.31
C GLU A 188 2.26 11.48 -8.29
N ARG A 189 1.98 11.68 -9.57
CA ARG A 189 3.01 11.84 -10.61
C ARG A 189 3.90 13.05 -10.33
N GLN A 190 3.31 14.19 -9.99
CA GLN A 190 4.06 15.41 -9.65
C GLN A 190 4.92 15.23 -8.40
N ARG A 191 4.42 14.49 -7.39
CA ARG A 191 5.20 14.19 -6.19
C ARG A 191 6.38 13.25 -6.49
N LYS A 192 6.17 12.24 -7.35
CA LYS A 192 7.26 11.39 -7.84
C LYS A 192 8.32 12.22 -8.55
N ALA A 193 7.91 13.06 -9.51
CA ALA A 193 8.77 13.98 -10.27
C ALA A 193 9.63 14.89 -9.38
N GLN A 194 9.11 15.24 -8.20
CA GLN A 194 9.77 16.14 -7.27
C GLN A 194 10.85 15.46 -6.42
N LEU A 195 10.72 14.15 -6.16
CA LEU A 195 11.64 13.38 -5.31
C LEU A 195 12.66 12.58 -6.13
N PHE A 196 12.20 11.94 -7.22
CA PHE A 196 12.99 11.15 -8.16
C PHE A 196 12.60 11.52 -9.62
N ALA A 197 13.34 11.05 -10.62
CA ALA A 197 12.97 11.30 -12.01
C ALA A 197 11.67 10.57 -12.41
N ASP A 198 10.85 11.17 -13.31
CA ASP A 198 9.54 10.68 -13.77
C ASP A 198 9.50 9.21 -14.22
N ASP A 199 10.63 8.68 -14.68
CA ASP A 199 10.78 7.33 -15.24
C ASP A 199 11.58 6.41 -14.31
N THR A 200 11.47 6.58 -12.98
CA THR A 200 12.12 5.69 -12.02
C THR A 200 11.37 4.36 -11.85
N LEU A 201 12.13 3.31 -11.54
CA LEU A 201 11.63 1.99 -11.20
C LEU A 201 10.87 1.90 -9.87
N LEU A 202 10.93 2.93 -9.02
CA LEU A 202 10.36 2.92 -7.67
C LEU A 202 8.85 3.27 -7.64
N THR A 203 8.10 2.61 -6.76
CA THR A 203 6.76 3.06 -6.34
C THR A 203 6.86 4.20 -5.31
N ILE A 204 5.75 4.91 -5.03
CA ILE A 204 5.73 5.99 -4.03
C ILE A 204 6.12 5.46 -2.65
N GLU A 205 5.57 4.32 -2.25
CA GLU A 205 5.88 3.66 -0.98
C GLU A 205 7.37 3.32 -0.88
N GLN A 206 7.98 2.84 -1.97
CA GLN A 206 9.40 2.52 -2.03
C GLN A 206 10.28 3.78 -1.96
N MET A 207 9.88 4.88 -2.60
CA MET A 207 10.57 6.17 -2.48
C MET A 207 10.52 6.69 -1.05
N GLN A 208 9.33 6.70 -0.42
CA GLN A 208 9.16 7.10 0.97
C GLN A 208 10.02 6.26 1.91
N LYS A 209 10.03 4.95 1.69
CA LYS A 209 10.87 4.05 2.48
C LYS A 209 12.35 4.33 2.28
N LEU A 210 12.78 4.62 1.06
CA LEU A 210 14.17 4.95 0.79
C LEU A 210 14.59 6.27 1.43
N ASP A 211 13.72 7.29 1.46
CA ASP A 211 13.93 8.54 2.19
C ASP A 211 14.04 8.31 3.71
N GLU A 212 13.20 7.44 4.27
CA GLU A 212 13.30 7.02 5.68
C GLU A 212 14.66 6.35 5.97
N LEU A 213 15.11 5.44 5.10
CA LEU A 213 16.40 4.75 5.26
C LEU A 213 17.58 5.73 5.09
N TYR A 214 17.46 6.71 4.21
CA TYR A 214 18.44 7.79 4.06
C TYR A 214 18.51 8.66 5.32
N GLY A 215 17.37 8.94 5.94
CA GLY A 215 17.26 9.66 7.21
C GLY A 215 17.21 11.18 7.07
N LYS A 216 17.00 11.70 5.85
CA LYS A 216 16.66 13.11 5.61
C LYS A 216 15.47 13.18 4.66
N PRO A 217 14.35 13.79 5.06
CA PRO A 217 13.20 13.94 4.19
C PRO A 217 13.46 14.97 3.07
N ASP A 218 12.59 14.95 2.06
CA ASP A 218 12.48 15.94 0.98
C ASP A 218 13.75 16.12 0.15
N GLN A 219 14.55 15.06 0.03
CA GLN A 219 15.73 15.08 -0.83
C GLN A 219 15.34 14.96 -2.29
N LYS A 220 16.04 15.73 -3.12
CA LYS A 220 15.83 15.71 -4.57
C LYS A 220 16.91 14.87 -5.20
N TRP A 221 16.52 13.80 -5.87
CA TRP A 221 17.44 12.86 -6.51
C TRP A 221 17.40 13.04 -8.02
N LYS A 222 18.55 13.37 -8.61
CA LYS A 222 18.69 13.52 -10.06
C LYS A 222 19.20 12.21 -10.66
N LEU A 223 18.40 11.60 -11.53
CA LEU A 223 18.83 10.42 -12.31
C LEU A 223 20.02 10.79 -13.21
N ILE A 224 21.13 10.09 -13.06
CA ILE A 224 22.35 10.29 -13.85
C ILE A 224 22.73 9.08 -14.70
N TYR A 225 22.23 7.89 -14.36
CA TYR A 225 22.43 6.68 -15.12
C TYR A 225 21.22 5.76 -15.00
N LYS A 226 20.78 5.20 -16.12
CA LYS A 226 19.75 4.17 -16.21
C LYS A 226 20.21 3.12 -17.20
N ALA A 227 20.49 1.90 -16.77
CA ALA A 227 21.15 0.89 -17.59
C ALA A 227 20.36 0.54 -18.86
N THR A 228 19.02 0.53 -18.80
CA THR A 228 18.18 0.32 -20.00
C THR A 228 18.25 1.46 -21.02
N ARG A 229 18.61 2.68 -20.59
CA ARG A 229 18.82 3.86 -21.45
C ARG A 229 20.27 3.99 -21.91
N ASP A 230 21.21 3.78 -21.01
CA ASP A 230 22.62 4.15 -21.16
C ASP A 230 23.54 2.96 -21.46
N GLY A 231 23.04 1.72 -21.40
CA GLY A 231 23.78 0.48 -21.58
C GLY A 231 24.22 -0.17 -20.25
N PHE A 232 24.35 -1.50 -20.23
CA PHE A 232 24.74 -2.29 -19.04
C PHE A 232 26.26 -2.50 -18.91
N GLU A 233 27.07 -1.89 -19.78
CA GLU A 233 28.52 -1.96 -19.69
C GLU A 233 29.05 -1.15 -18.50
N CYS A 234 30.02 -1.69 -17.76
CA CYS A 234 30.67 -0.99 -16.63
C CYS A 234 31.25 0.36 -17.05
N SER A 235 31.76 0.44 -18.28
CA SER A 235 32.29 1.69 -18.85
C SER A 235 31.23 2.79 -18.98
N ASN A 236 29.96 2.44 -19.22
CA ASN A 236 28.86 3.41 -19.28
C ASN A 236 28.48 3.92 -17.89
N PHE A 237 28.43 3.03 -16.90
CA PHE A 237 28.28 3.42 -15.50
C PHE A 237 29.37 4.41 -15.08
N HIS A 238 30.65 4.07 -15.26
CA HIS A 238 31.75 4.93 -14.85
C HIS A 238 31.80 6.27 -15.60
N ARG A 239 31.49 6.28 -16.90
CA ARG A 239 31.39 7.50 -17.69
C ARG A 239 30.37 8.50 -17.13
N LEU A 240 29.29 8.01 -16.52
CA LEU A 240 28.17 8.83 -16.04
C LEU A 240 28.18 9.07 -14.52
N CYS A 241 28.74 8.14 -13.74
CA CYS A 241 28.64 8.14 -12.28
C CYS A 241 29.95 8.52 -11.56
N ASP A 242 31.11 8.43 -12.22
CA ASP A 242 32.37 8.84 -11.59
C ASP A 242 32.35 10.33 -11.27
N ASN A 243 32.93 10.68 -10.11
CA ASN A 243 33.06 12.06 -9.63
C ASN A 243 31.73 12.84 -9.49
N GLN A 244 30.58 12.16 -9.42
CA GLN A 244 29.28 12.82 -9.25
C GLN A 244 28.91 13.17 -7.79
N GLY A 245 29.80 12.90 -6.84
CA GLY A 245 29.49 13.04 -5.42
C GLY A 245 28.70 11.85 -4.87
N PRO A 246 27.95 12.04 -3.77
CA PRO A 246 27.11 11.00 -3.20
C PRO A 246 25.98 10.55 -4.14
N THR A 247 25.75 9.25 -4.21
CA THR A 247 24.74 8.66 -5.09
C THR A 247 23.96 7.54 -4.41
N ILE A 248 22.69 7.38 -4.77
CA ILE A 248 21.91 6.17 -4.54
C ILE A 248 21.98 5.30 -5.80
N VAL A 249 22.33 4.04 -5.63
CA VAL A 249 22.26 2.99 -6.65
C VAL A 249 21.07 2.10 -6.33
N ILE A 250 20.19 1.91 -7.31
CA ILE A 250 19.02 1.05 -7.24
C ILE A 250 19.14 -0.04 -8.30
N ILE A 251 18.97 -1.29 -7.90
CA ILE A 251 19.13 -2.47 -8.75
C ILE A 251 17.82 -3.24 -8.74
N ARG A 252 17.35 -3.63 -9.92
CA ARG A 252 16.29 -4.63 -10.08
C ARG A 252 16.88 -5.94 -10.58
N SER A 253 16.73 -7.03 -9.84
CA SER A 253 17.16 -8.35 -10.31
C SER A 253 16.27 -8.90 -11.44
N SER A 254 16.68 -9.99 -12.08
CA SER A 254 15.83 -10.77 -12.99
C SER A 254 14.58 -11.33 -12.32
N ASP A 255 14.64 -11.60 -11.03
CA ASP A 255 13.52 -12.10 -10.22
C ASP A 255 12.61 -10.96 -9.72
N GLY A 256 12.88 -9.70 -10.09
CA GLY A 256 12.07 -8.54 -9.74
C GLY A 256 12.35 -7.93 -8.36
N TYR A 257 13.41 -8.36 -7.67
CA TYR A 257 13.78 -7.83 -6.35
C TYR A 257 14.51 -6.49 -6.47
N LEU A 258 14.21 -5.58 -5.53
CA LEU A 258 14.72 -4.22 -5.48
C LEU A 258 15.62 -4.02 -4.26
N PHE A 259 16.85 -3.63 -4.51
CA PHE A 259 17.89 -3.42 -3.51
C PHE A 259 18.98 -2.50 -4.08
N GLY A 260 19.98 -2.17 -3.26
CA GLY A 260 21.09 -1.37 -3.74
C GLY A 260 21.91 -0.79 -2.60
N GLY A 261 22.47 0.39 -2.85
CA GLY A 261 23.30 1.07 -1.86
C GLY A 261 23.38 2.57 -2.06
N TYR A 262 23.49 3.28 -0.95
CA TYR A 262 23.90 4.68 -0.92
C TYR A 262 25.42 4.75 -0.78
N ALA A 263 26.07 5.30 -1.79
CA ALA A 263 27.48 5.65 -1.77
C ALA A 263 27.62 7.09 -1.28
N ALA A 264 28.16 7.26 -0.08
CA ALA A 264 28.39 8.59 0.51
C ALA A 264 29.58 9.34 -0.10
N GLN A 265 30.41 8.64 -0.89
CA GLN A 265 31.57 9.19 -1.59
C GLN A 265 31.44 8.95 -3.09
N SER A 266 32.13 9.79 -3.88
CA SER A 266 32.19 9.64 -5.34
C SER A 266 32.76 8.29 -5.78
N TRP A 267 32.19 7.74 -6.84
CA TRP A 267 32.79 6.64 -7.60
C TRP A 267 34.06 7.08 -8.32
N ASN A 268 34.92 6.12 -8.61
CA ASN A 268 36.14 6.29 -9.39
C ASN A 268 36.47 5.02 -10.17
N SER A 269 37.47 5.11 -11.05
CA SER A 269 37.95 4.02 -11.91
C SER A 269 39.39 3.58 -11.59
N ALA A 270 39.90 3.82 -10.38
CA ALA A 270 41.33 3.69 -10.04
C ALA A 270 41.80 2.26 -9.69
N GLY A 271 40.88 1.30 -9.62
CA GLY A 271 41.17 -0.08 -9.24
C GLY A 271 41.37 -0.27 -7.74
N ASN A 272 40.80 0.58 -6.88
CA ASN A 272 41.09 0.61 -5.44
C ASN A 272 39.82 0.69 -4.57
N TYR A 273 40.03 0.43 -3.28
CA TYR A 273 39.01 0.66 -2.25
C TYR A 273 39.03 2.11 -1.78
N THR A 274 37.84 2.65 -1.53
CA THR A 274 37.66 3.97 -0.94
C THR A 274 36.90 3.83 0.39
N ASN A 275 37.41 4.45 1.44
CA ASN A 275 36.68 4.57 2.69
C ASN A 275 35.48 5.52 2.48
N ALA A 276 34.28 5.04 2.80
CA ALA A 276 33.04 5.75 2.50
C ALA A 276 32.12 5.83 3.72
N PRO A 277 32.49 6.60 4.76
CA PRO A 277 31.69 6.74 5.97
C PRO A 277 30.28 7.21 5.64
N ASN A 278 29.30 6.72 6.38
CA ASN A 278 27.85 6.95 6.17
C ASN A 278 27.25 6.26 4.93
N SER A 279 28.03 5.49 4.15
CA SER A 279 27.46 4.61 3.13
C SER A 279 26.64 3.49 3.78
N PHE A 280 25.66 2.98 3.05
CA PHE A 280 24.87 1.85 3.49
C PHE A 280 24.36 1.07 2.29
N LEU A 281 24.18 -0.24 2.45
CA LEU A 281 23.36 -1.02 1.55
C LEU A 281 21.91 -0.97 2.03
N PHE A 282 20.97 -1.20 1.12
CA PHE A 282 19.56 -1.28 1.45
C PHE A 282 18.86 -2.37 0.67
N LEU A 283 17.73 -2.79 1.22
CA LEU A 283 16.82 -3.75 0.65
C LEU A 283 15.41 -3.16 0.68
N LEU A 284 14.69 -3.24 -0.45
CA LEU A 284 13.28 -2.81 -0.56
C LEU A 284 12.36 -4.02 -0.78
N THR A 285 12.73 -4.96 -1.66
CA THR A 285 12.01 -6.23 -1.87
C THR A 285 13.01 -7.37 -2.05
N ASN A 286 12.71 -8.57 -1.53
CA ASN A 286 13.59 -9.75 -1.57
C ASN A 286 12.78 -11.05 -1.64
N ALA A 287 13.49 -12.14 -1.96
CA ALA A 287 12.96 -13.50 -1.98
C ALA A 287 12.41 -14.00 -0.65
N ASN A 288 12.90 -13.47 0.47
CA ASN A 288 12.61 -13.98 1.81
C ASN A 288 11.47 -13.21 2.52
N GLY A 289 10.82 -12.27 1.83
CA GLY A 289 9.74 -11.45 2.41
C GLY A 289 10.19 -10.54 3.57
N SER A 290 11.49 -10.30 3.73
CA SER A 290 12.01 -9.41 4.78
C SER A 290 11.56 -7.97 4.51
N GLN A 291 11.25 -7.23 5.59
CA GLN A 291 10.89 -5.82 5.53
C GLN A 291 12.04 -4.97 4.95
N PRO A 292 11.75 -3.81 4.35
CA PRO A 292 12.79 -2.92 3.86
C PRO A 292 13.81 -2.57 4.96
N THR A 293 15.09 -2.80 4.69
CA THR A 293 16.15 -2.82 5.70
C THR A 293 17.39 -2.06 5.21
N LYS A 294 18.03 -1.29 6.11
CA LYS A 294 19.32 -0.62 5.90
C LYS A 294 20.43 -1.41 6.55
N PHE A 295 21.53 -1.62 5.82
CA PHE A 295 22.74 -2.28 6.29
C PHE A 295 23.88 -1.25 6.34
N PRO A 296 24.23 -0.71 7.52
CA PRO A 296 25.27 0.31 7.63
C PRO A 296 26.66 -0.22 7.26
N TYR A 297 27.49 0.66 6.71
CA TYR A 297 28.92 0.42 6.53
C TYR A 297 29.67 0.40 7.88
N ASN A 298 30.56 -0.58 8.07
CA ASN A 298 31.29 -0.80 9.31
C ASN A 298 32.59 0.03 9.44
N ASN A 299 32.87 0.95 8.52
CA ASN A 299 34.03 1.86 8.58
C ASN A 299 35.41 1.17 8.63
N ASN A 300 35.55 0.03 7.95
CA ASN A 300 36.78 -0.77 7.90
C ASN A 300 37.81 -0.32 6.85
N GLY A 301 37.63 0.84 6.20
CA GLY A 301 38.45 1.34 5.10
C GLY A 301 38.03 0.91 3.68
N CYS A 302 37.25 -0.16 3.53
CA CYS A 302 36.82 -0.71 2.24
C CYS A 302 35.32 -0.49 1.97
N GLY A 303 34.86 0.76 1.92
CA GLY A 303 33.42 1.07 1.77
C GLY A 303 32.90 0.90 0.34
N LEU A 304 33.67 1.38 -0.64
CA LEU A 304 33.37 1.29 -2.07
C LEU A 304 34.60 0.73 -2.79
N TYR A 305 34.38 0.08 -3.93
CA TYR A 305 35.45 -0.33 -4.85
C TYR A 305 35.21 0.30 -6.21
N GLY A 306 36.20 1.06 -6.70
CA GLY A 306 36.14 1.76 -7.98
C GLY A 306 37.10 1.15 -8.99
N ASN A 307 36.59 0.56 -10.06
CA ASN A 307 37.39 -0.08 -11.11
C ASN A 307 36.61 -0.04 -12.43
N ASN A 308 37.21 0.44 -13.52
CA ASN A 308 36.51 0.60 -14.80
C ASN A 308 35.87 -0.68 -15.39
N ALA A 309 36.29 -1.86 -14.96
CA ALA A 309 35.74 -3.15 -15.38
C ALA A 309 34.62 -3.66 -14.45
N TYR A 310 34.29 -2.93 -13.39
CA TYR A 310 33.30 -3.29 -12.38
C TYR A 310 32.15 -2.28 -12.43
N GLY A 311 30.91 -2.73 -12.23
CA GLY A 311 29.79 -1.82 -12.03
C GLY A 311 29.79 -1.29 -10.58
N PRO A 312 28.65 -0.76 -10.11
CA PRO A 312 28.49 -0.41 -8.70
C PRO A 312 28.97 -1.53 -7.77
N THR A 313 29.98 -1.22 -6.95
CA THR A 313 30.61 -2.21 -6.07
C THR A 313 30.84 -1.64 -4.67
N PHE A 314 30.24 -2.28 -3.68
CA PHE A 314 30.27 -1.89 -2.28
C PHE A 314 31.01 -2.95 -1.46
N GLY A 315 31.87 -2.51 -0.55
CA GLY A 315 32.49 -3.36 0.46
C GLY A 315 33.78 -4.05 0.01
N GLY A 316 34.70 -4.25 0.95
CA GLY A 316 35.83 -5.18 0.83
C GLY A 316 35.35 -6.59 0.51
N GLY A 317 36.00 -7.30 -0.43
CA GLY A 317 35.50 -8.59 -0.90
C GLY A 317 34.19 -8.52 -1.72
N HIS A 318 33.70 -7.29 -1.95
CA HIS A 318 32.51 -6.92 -2.71
C HIS A 318 31.21 -7.49 -2.14
N ASP A 319 30.78 -6.95 -0.99
CA ASP A 319 29.51 -7.27 -0.34
C ASP A 319 28.31 -7.13 -1.28
N LEU A 320 28.36 -6.17 -2.20
CA LEU A 320 27.47 -6.07 -3.35
C LEU A 320 28.30 -5.70 -4.58
N HIS A 321 28.23 -6.52 -5.63
CA HIS A 321 28.92 -6.31 -6.90
C HIS A 321 27.95 -6.47 -8.07
N VAL A 322 27.96 -5.50 -8.98
CA VAL A 322 27.32 -5.62 -10.30
C VAL A 322 28.39 -5.79 -11.37
N CYS A 323 28.29 -6.87 -12.15
CA CYS A 323 29.27 -7.20 -13.18
C CYS A 323 28.99 -6.52 -14.53
N ASP A 324 29.96 -6.58 -15.45
CA ASP A 324 29.78 -6.08 -16.82
C ASP A 324 28.68 -6.84 -17.55
N LYS A 325 27.79 -6.09 -18.23
CA LYS A 325 26.65 -6.63 -18.98
C LYS A 325 25.77 -7.53 -18.12
N SER A 326 25.49 -7.09 -16.89
CA SER A 326 24.75 -7.83 -15.86
C SER A 326 23.31 -8.22 -16.25
N ASN A 327 22.79 -7.70 -17.36
CA ASN A 327 21.53 -8.14 -17.99
C ASN A 327 21.64 -9.45 -18.76
N THR A 328 22.86 -9.87 -19.13
CA THR A 328 23.12 -11.09 -19.90
C THR A 328 24.06 -12.05 -19.19
N THR A 329 24.81 -11.58 -18.19
CA THR A 329 25.77 -12.37 -17.41
C THR A 329 25.30 -12.53 -15.96
N ASN A 330 25.44 -13.73 -15.39
CA ASN A 330 25.05 -14.03 -14.00
C ASN A 330 26.23 -13.92 -13.02
N ASN A 331 27.11 -12.94 -13.24
CA ASN A 331 28.34 -12.75 -12.48
C ASN A 331 28.25 -11.62 -11.45
N SER A 332 27.12 -10.92 -11.35
CA SER A 332 26.85 -10.02 -10.22
C SER A 332 26.63 -10.85 -8.99
N TYR A 333 27.04 -10.36 -7.82
CA TYR A 333 26.91 -11.15 -6.59
C TYR A 333 26.78 -10.31 -5.33
N CYS A 334 26.24 -10.95 -4.30
CA CYS A 334 26.29 -10.54 -2.91
C CYS A 334 27.34 -11.37 -2.18
N ASN A 335 28.26 -10.72 -1.46
CA ASN A 335 29.27 -11.41 -0.66
C ASN A 335 29.30 -10.94 0.81
N MET A 336 28.17 -10.45 1.32
CA MET A 336 28.09 -10.02 2.72
C MET A 336 28.43 -11.16 3.71
N PRO A 337 29.07 -10.85 4.86
CA PRO A 337 29.27 -9.51 5.42
C PRO A 337 30.72 -9.14 5.72
N HIS A 338 31.45 -8.62 4.74
CA HIS A 338 32.82 -8.15 4.95
C HIS A 338 32.89 -6.72 5.51
N SER A 339 32.08 -5.82 4.96
CA SER A 339 32.17 -4.37 5.17
C SER A 339 30.86 -3.71 5.57
N TYR A 340 29.72 -4.33 5.25
CA TYR A 340 28.39 -3.90 5.65
C TYR A 340 27.78 -4.89 6.65
N ALA A 341 26.93 -4.38 7.55
CA ALA A 341 26.33 -5.18 8.62
C ALA A 341 25.39 -6.29 8.09
N ASN A 342 25.43 -7.47 8.72
CA ASN A 342 24.54 -8.60 8.40
C ASN A 342 23.29 -8.63 9.29
N LEU A 343 22.47 -7.58 9.27
CA LEU A 343 21.37 -7.44 10.22
C LEU A 343 20.31 -8.56 10.14
N LEU A 344 20.14 -9.17 8.96
CA LEU A 344 19.19 -10.26 8.75
C LEU A 344 19.79 -11.66 8.95
N GLY A 345 21.11 -11.77 9.16
CA GLY A 345 21.79 -13.06 9.26
C GLY A 345 21.87 -13.87 7.95
N LEU A 346 21.43 -13.29 6.82
CA LEU A 346 21.31 -14.00 5.54
C LEU A 346 22.61 -14.03 4.72
N GLY A 347 23.56 -13.14 5.00
CA GLY A 347 24.85 -13.08 4.30
C GLY A 347 24.68 -12.97 2.78
N GLN A 348 25.25 -13.92 2.03
CA GLN A 348 25.19 -13.95 0.57
C GLN A 348 23.75 -14.05 0.00
N ALA A 349 22.79 -14.55 0.77
CA ALA A 349 21.40 -14.70 0.34
C ALA A 349 20.54 -13.44 0.58
N THR A 350 21.11 -12.34 1.08
CA THR A 350 20.35 -11.20 1.59
C THR A 350 19.43 -10.54 0.56
N PHE A 351 19.87 -10.37 -0.69
CA PHE A 351 19.11 -9.62 -1.69
C PHE A 351 18.19 -10.50 -2.54
N THR A 352 18.74 -11.55 -3.15
CA THR A 352 18.01 -12.38 -4.13
C THR A 352 17.78 -13.81 -3.63
N GLY A 353 18.07 -14.12 -2.36
CA GLY A 353 18.03 -15.49 -1.84
C GLY A 353 19.19 -16.38 -2.31
N SER A 354 20.07 -15.88 -3.17
CA SER A 354 21.23 -16.58 -3.70
C SER A 354 22.42 -15.63 -3.83
N ARG A 355 23.64 -16.20 -3.96
CA ARG A 355 24.87 -15.41 -4.06
C ARG A 355 24.91 -14.58 -5.35
N ASN A 356 24.57 -15.19 -6.47
CA ASN A 356 24.71 -14.60 -7.81
C ASN A 356 23.36 -14.11 -8.33
N PHE A 357 23.36 -13.06 -9.14
CA PHE A 357 22.15 -12.54 -9.77
C PHE A 357 22.42 -11.86 -11.12
N GLN A 358 21.37 -11.78 -11.94
CA GLN A 358 21.29 -10.92 -13.11
C GLN A 358 20.45 -9.69 -12.80
N THR A 359 20.64 -8.60 -13.54
CA THR A 359 19.91 -7.35 -13.36
C THR A 359 19.05 -7.04 -14.58
N THR A 360 17.83 -6.57 -14.36
CA THR A 360 16.95 -6.05 -15.42
C THR A 360 16.95 -4.53 -15.49
N GLU A 361 17.43 -3.85 -14.46
CA GLU A 361 17.61 -2.40 -14.43
C GLU A 361 18.65 -2.01 -13.36
N ILE A 362 19.38 -0.94 -13.63
CA ILE A 362 20.21 -0.23 -12.65
C ILE A 362 19.96 1.27 -12.83
N GLU A 363 19.42 1.90 -11.81
CA GLU A 363 19.26 3.36 -11.77
C GLU A 363 20.23 3.96 -10.75
N VAL A 364 20.91 5.03 -11.12
CA VAL A 364 21.79 5.77 -10.22
C VAL A 364 21.34 7.21 -10.19
N PHE A 365 21.07 7.67 -8.97
CA PHE A 365 20.68 9.03 -8.70
C PHE A 365 21.76 9.72 -7.90
N LYS A 366 22.11 10.95 -8.28
CA LYS A 366 22.91 11.82 -7.43
C LYS A 366 22.01 12.76 -6.63
N LEU A 367 22.50 13.19 -5.47
CA LEU A 367 21.84 14.23 -4.71
C LEU A 367 21.82 15.53 -5.53
N SER A 368 20.66 16.16 -5.67
CA SER A 368 20.54 17.49 -6.27
C SER A 368 20.94 18.54 -5.25
N GLU A 369 21.65 19.57 -5.69
CA GLU A 369 22.01 20.74 -4.86
C GLU A 369 20.80 21.62 -4.53
#